data_AF-A0A7T2U6X3-F1
#
_entry.id   AF-A0A7T2U6X3-F1
#
_cell.length_a   1.000
_cell.length_b   1.000
_cell.length_c   1.000
_cell.angle_alpha   90.00
_cell.angle_beta   90.00
_cell.angle_gamma   90.00
#
_symmetry.space_group_name_H-M   'P 1'
#
loop_
_entity.id
_entity.type
_entity.pdbx_description
1 polymer ?
#
loop_
_entity_poly.entity_id
_entity_poly.type
_entity_poly.pdbx_seq_one_letter_code
_entity_poly.pdbx_strand_id
1 'polypeptide(L)'
;MRVREATRDDIDELGHPIAAPMGVFKGRIYGDGWELTLSGYIDYGSPNAVRFQGRGKVGGEEWIYDCVGYLSPAWPNGTKQRPALAGSIVRTAPHSNGAGGVAPAGVVCSWYAVLDKPAH
;
A
#
# COMPACT_ATOMS: atom_id res chain seq x y z
N MET A 1 5.09 6.47 2.25
CA MET A 1 4.59 5.55 1.22
C MET A 1 4.16 6.37 0.01
N ARG A 2 4.93 6.37 -1.08
CA ARG A 2 4.47 6.89 -2.37
C ARG A 2 3.86 5.71 -3.12
N VAL A 3 2.53 5.65 -3.18
CA VAL A 3 1.84 4.78 -4.13
C VAL A 3 1.79 5.56 -5.42
N ARG A 4 2.44 5.07 -6.47
CA ARG A 4 2.18 5.55 -7.84
C ARG A 4 1.33 4.51 -8.55
N GLU A 5 0.35 5.01 -9.28
CA GLU A 5 -0.55 4.22 -10.11
C GLU A 5 0.17 3.63 -11.32
N ALA A 6 -0.31 2.46 -11.74
CA ALA A 6 -0.14 1.80 -13.04
C ALA A 6 1.29 1.46 -13.52
N THR A 7 1.52 0.17 -13.78
CA THR A 7 2.60 -0.32 -14.65
C THR A 7 2.28 -0.04 -16.12
N ARG A 8 3.22 -0.33 -17.03
CA ARG A 8 3.00 -0.24 -18.48
C ARG A 8 1.90 -1.19 -19.00
N ASP A 9 1.50 -2.17 -18.20
CA ASP A 9 0.40 -3.11 -18.49
C ASP A 9 -0.95 -2.62 -17.92
N ASP A 10 -0.93 -1.53 -17.16
CA ASP A 10 -2.09 -0.87 -16.56
C ASP A 10 -2.38 0.46 -17.26
N ILE A 11 -2.06 0.57 -18.56
CA ILE A 11 -2.47 1.71 -19.39
C ILE A 11 -3.26 1.21 -20.60
N ASP A 12 -4.38 1.85 -20.91
CA ASP A 12 -5.16 1.55 -22.10
C ASP A 12 -4.36 1.91 -23.36
N GLU A 13 -4.88 1.58 -24.55
CA GLU A 13 -4.25 1.91 -25.84
C GLU A 13 -4.04 3.42 -26.03
N LEU A 14 -4.68 4.26 -25.19
CA LEU A 14 -4.62 5.72 -25.19
C LEU A 14 -3.69 6.28 -24.08
N GLY A 15 -3.07 5.41 -23.27
CA GLY A 15 -2.14 5.79 -22.22
C GLY A 15 -2.78 6.19 -20.89
N HIS A 16 -4.08 5.95 -20.68
CA HIS A 16 -4.76 6.20 -19.41
C HIS A 16 -4.60 5.02 -18.45
N PRO A 17 -4.50 5.26 -17.13
CA PRO A 17 -4.49 4.17 -16.16
C PRO A 17 -5.73 3.27 -16.30
N ILE A 18 -5.51 1.99 -16.54
CA ILE A 18 -6.54 0.96 -16.40
C ILE A 18 -6.79 0.83 -14.91
N ALA A 19 -7.95 1.33 -14.47
CA ALA A 19 -8.40 1.16 -13.10
C ALA A 19 -8.46 -0.35 -12.78
N ALA A 20 -7.94 -0.74 -11.61
CA ALA A 20 -8.11 -2.10 -11.12
C ALA A 20 -9.61 -2.46 -11.11
N PRO A 21 -9.99 -3.74 -11.38
CA PRO A 21 -11.37 -4.16 -11.26
C PRO A 21 -11.94 -3.80 -9.88
N MET A 22 -13.24 -3.51 -9.83
CA MET A 22 -13.92 -3.20 -8.56
C MET A 22 -13.60 -4.25 -7.48
N GLY A 23 -13.16 -3.79 -6.32
CA GLY A 23 -12.84 -4.65 -5.18
C GLY A 23 -11.42 -5.21 -5.19
N VAL A 24 -10.62 -4.92 -6.21
CA VAL A 24 -9.21 -5.33 -6.30
C VAL A 24 -8.31 -4.19 -5.83
N PHE A 25 -7.38 -4.50 -4.93
CA PHE A 25 -6.31 -3.58 -4.53
C PHE A 25 -4.99 -4.02 -5.17
N LYS A 26 -4.40 -3.15 -5.99
CA LYS A 26 -3.11 -3.38 -6.64
C LYS A 26 -2.29 -2.10 -6.65
N GLY A 27 -0.98 -2.22 -6.67
CA GLY A 27 -0.07 -1.09 -6.76
C GLY A 27 1.37 -1.48 -6.45
N ARG A 28 2.22 -0.48 -6.23
CA ARG A 28 3.61 -0.68 -5.82
C ARG A 28 4.02 0.35 -4.77
N ILE A 29 4.94 -0.05 -3.90
CA ILE A 29 5.69 0.86 -3.03
C ILE A 29 7.17 0.63 -3.24
N TYR A 30 7.92 1.71 -3.40
CA TYR A 30 9.32 1.62 -3.78
C TYR A 30 10.10 2.83 -3.29
N GLY A 31 11.41 2.68 -3.33
CA GLY A 31 12.40 3.71 -3.13
C GLY A 31 13.70 3.30 -3.82
N ASP A 32 14.80 3.95 -3.47
CA ASP A 32 16.08 3.64 -4.08
C ASP A 32 16.52 2.22 -3.70
N GLY A 33 16.66 1.35 -4.70
CA GLY A 33 17.14 -0.02 -4.53
C GLY A 33 16.14 -1.03 -3.97
N TRP A 34 14.86 -0.67 -3.77
CA TRP A 34 13.84 -1.59 -3.30
C TRP A 34 12.46 -1.29 -3.90
N GLU A 35 11.68 -2.34 -4.15
CA GLU A 35 10.30 -2.26 -4.61
C GLU A 35 9.50 -3.45 -4.05
N LEU A 36 8.26 -3.18 -3.64
CA LEU A 36 7.28 -4.20 -3.30
C LEU A 36 6.04 -4.03 -4.18
N THR A 37 5.61 -5.12 -4.80
CA THR A 37 4.31 -5.22 -5.46
C THR A 37 3.23 -5.41 -4.40
N LEU A 38 2.16 -4.64 -4.50
CA LEU A 38 0.99 -4.71 -3.64
C LEU A 38 -0.13 -5.46 -4.35
N SER A 39 -0.71 -6.44 -3.67
CA SER A 39 -1.86 -7.19 -4.17
C SER A 39 -2.81 -7.55 -3.04
N GLY A 40 -4.09 -7.32 -3.24
CA GLY A 40 -5.13 -7.58 -2.25
C GLY A 40 -6.51 -7.20 -2.75
N TYR A 41 -7.38 -6.86 -1.79
CA TYR A 41 -8.77 -6.54 -2.05
C TYR A 41 -9.25 -5.34 -1.21
N ILE A 42 -10.35 -4.76 -1.67
CA ILE A 42 -11.04 -3.64 -1.04
C ILE A 42 -12.37 -4.16 -0.51
N ASP A 43 -12.60 -3.99 0.79
CA ASP A 43 -13.89 -4.22 1.43
C ASP A 43 -14.65 -2.89 1.52
N TYR A 44 -15.81 -2.83 0.89
CA TYR A 44 -16.66 -1.65 0.91
C TYR A 44 -17.58 -1.68 2.14
N GLY A 45 -17.76 -0.53 2.79
CA GLY A 45 -18.60 -0.42 3.98
C GLY A 45 -18.30 0.83 4.79
N SER A 46 -18.62 0.77 6.09
CA SER A 46 -18.36 1.87 7.02
C SER A 46 -17.50 1.38 8.19
N PRO A 47 -16.16 1.60 8.17
CA PRO A 47 -15.39 2.26 7.10
C PRO A 47 -15.05 1.31 5.94
N ASN A 48 -14.75 1.87 4.76
CA ASN A 48 -14.08 1.12 3.69
C ASN A 48 -12.73 0.63 4.20
N ALA A 49 -12.38 -0.62 3.88
CA ALA A 49 -11.12 -1.24 4.28
C ALA A 49 -10.36 -1.78 3.07
N VAL A 50 -9.05 -1.92 3.24
CA VAL A 50 -8.17 -2.61 2.30
C VAL A 50 -7.42 -3.70 3.04
N ARG A 51 -7.29 -4.87 2.44
CA ARG A 51 -6.40 -5.93 2.93
C ARG A 51 -5.54 -6.41 1.79
N PHE A 52 -4.22 -6.35 1.98
CA PHE A 52 -3.27 -6.63 0.91
C PHE A 52 -1.94 -7.15 1.45
N GLN A 53 -1.18 -7.80 0.58
CA GLN A 53 0.20 -8.16 0.84
C GLN A 53 1.13 -7.31 -0.01
N GLY A 54 2.21 -6.80 0.59
CA GLY A 54 3.37 -6.26 -0.11
C GLY A 54 4.44 -7.34 -0.24
N ARG A 55 4.89 -7.61 -1.47
CA ARG A 55 5.90 -8.63 -1.79
C ARG A 55 6.99 -8.08 -2.69
N GLY A 56 8.24 -8.40 -2.42
CA GLY A 56 9.34 -8.12 -3.35
C GLY A 56 10.65 -8.74 -2.92
N LYS A 57 11.62 -8.76 -3.83
CA LYS A 57 12.96 -9.26 -3.57
C LYS A 57 13.94 -8.10 -3.44
N VAL A 58 14.50 -7.91 -2.26
CA VAL A 58 15.40 -6.78 -1.94
C VAL A 58 16.71 -7.34 -1.42
N GLY A 59 17.83 -6.99 -2.06
CA GLY A 59 19.15 -7.51 -1.66
C GLY A 59 19.27 -9.04 -1.73
N GLY A 60 18.45 -9.71 -2.54
CA GLY A 60 18.41 -11.18 -2.63
C GLY A 60 17.44 -11.86 -1.66
N GLU A 61 16.84 -11.11 -0.72
CA GLU A 61 15.91 -11.63 0.28
C GLU A 61 14.45 -11.32 -0.07
N GLU A 62 13.54 -12.21 0.34
CA GLU A 62 12.10 -12.00 0.20
C GLU A 62 11.59 -11.06 1.30
N TRP A 63 10.92 -9.99 0.88
CA TRP A 63 10.24 -9.05 1.76
C TRP A 63 8.75 -9.27 1.61
N ILE A 64 8.10 -9.72 2.68
CA ILE A 64 6.67 -10.06 2.67
C ILE A 64 5.99 -9.42 3.88
N TYR A 65 4.93 -8.66 3.62
CA TYR A 65 4.16 -7.94 4.63
C TYR A 65 2.67 -8.03 4.40
N ASP A 66 1.91 -8.47 5.41
CA ASP A 66 0.46 -8.43 5.39
C ASP A 66 -0.07 -7.14 6.01
N CYS A 67 -0.95 -6.45 5.29
CA CYS A 67 -1.47 -5.14 5.65
C CYS A 67 -2.99 -5.17 5.74
N VAL A 68 -3.53 -4.43 6.70
CA VAL A 68 -4.92 -3.97 6.70
C VAL A 68 -4.94 -2.46 6.90
N GLY A 69 -5.85 -1.76 6.25
CA GLY A 69 -6.03 -0.32 6.39
C GLY A 69 -7.48 0.09 6.23
N TYR A 70 -7.83 1.24 6.83
CA TYR A 70 -9.17 1.80 6.81
C TYR A 70 -9.12 3.22 6.26
N LEU A 71 -10.08 3.55 5.40
CA LEU A 71 -10.22 4.89 4.82
C LEU A 71 -10.73 5.86 5.88
N SER A 72 -10.02 6.98 6.04
CA SER A 72 -10.44 8.09 6.88
C SER A 72 -11.80 8.64 6.39
N PRO A 73 -12.78 8.87 7.27
CA PRO A 73 -14.03 9.51 6.87
C PRO A 73 -13.77 10.95 6.41
N ALA A 74 -14.60 11.44 5.50
CA ALA A 74 -14.66 12.86 5.21
C ALA A 74 -15.22 13.60 6.43
N TRP A 75 -14.57 14.70 6.83
CA TRP A 75 -15.03 15.53 7.94
C TRP A 75 -15.85 16.72 7.42
N PRO A 76 -17.02 17.03 8.02
CA PRO A 76 -17.84 18.17 7.59
C PRO A 76 -17.08 19.52 7.57
N ASN A 77 -16.12 19.68 8.50
CA ASN A 77 -15.30 20.89 8.61
C ASN A 77 -13.88 20.69 8.05
N GLY A 78 -13.65 19.64 7.26
CA GLY A 78 -12.36 19.31 6.68
C GLY A 78 -11.96 20.31 5.59
N THR A 79 -11.08 21.27 5.91
CA THR A 79 -10.57 22.20 4.90
C THR A 79 -9.43 21.55 4.11
N LYS A 80 -9.60 21.35 2.80
CA LYS A 80 -8.62 20.67 1.92
C LYS A 80 -8.17 19.30 2.47
N GLN A 81 -9.10 18.58 3.10
CA GLN A 81 -8.79 17.25 3.62
C GLN A 81 -8.35 16.33 2.48
N ARG A 82 -7.23 15.63 2.69
CA ARG A 82 -6.78 14.56 1.81
C ARG A 82 -7.22 13.23 2.41
N PRO A 83 -7.83 12.32 1.62
CA PRO A 83 -8.13 10.97 2.10
C PRO A 83 -6.86 10.29 2.61
N ALA A 84 -6.99 9.54 3.69
CA ALA A 84 -5.90 8.76 4.25
C ALA A 84 -6.34 7.32 4.52
N LEU A 85 -5.42 6.38 4.33
CA LEU A 85 -5.51 5.03 4.87
C LEU A 85 -4.68 4.97 6.15
N ALA A 86 -5.25 4.40 7.21
CA ALA A 86 -4.54 4.11 8.45
C ALA A 86 -4.80 2.66 8.85
N GLY A 87 -3.79 1.96 9.36
CA GLY A 87 -4.00 0.58 9.82
C GLY A 87 -2.76 -0.10 10.37
N SER A 88 -2.76 -1.43 10.31
CA SER A 88 -1.68 -2.28 10.79
C SER A 88 -1.00 -3.04 9.66
N ILE A 89 0.27 -3.31 9.87
CA ILE A 89 1.12 -4.11 9.00
C ILE A 89 1.87 -5.11 9.87
N VAL A 90 1.94 -6.37 9.43
CA VAL A 90 2.78 -7.38 10.05
C VAL A 90 3.87 -7.79 9.08
N ARG A 91 5.09 -7.95 9.58
CA ARG A 91 6.16 -8.58 8.82
C ARG A 91 5.89 -10.08 8.74
N THR A 92 5.61 -10.59 7.56
CA THR A 92 5.27 -12.02 7.37
C THR A 92 6.52 -12.89 7.22
N ALA A 93 7.57 -12.37 6.59
CA ALA A 93 8.85 -13.06 6.43
C ALA A 93 10.00 -12.25 7.06
N PRO A 94 10.95 -12.89 7.78
CA PRO A 94 12.11 -12.18 8.30
C PRO A 94 13.05 -11.79 7.16
N HIS A 95 13.79 -10.70 7.34
CA HIS A 95 14.82 -10.25 6.39
C HIS A 95 15.90 -9.46 7.14
N SER A 96 17.03 -9.18 6.50
CA SER A 96 18.08 -8.35 7.06
C SER A 96 17.59 -6.92 7.31
N ASN A 97 18.00 -6.31 8.41
CA ASN A 97 17.70 -4.92 8.75
C ASN A 97 18.91 -4.01 8.46
N GLY A 98 18.65 -2.70 8.27
CA GLY A 98 19.69 -1.72 7.95
C GLY A 98 20.71 -1.45 9.06
N ALA A 99 20.56 -2.06 10.24
CA ALA A 99 21.48 -1.94 11.38
C ALA A 99 22.38 -3.17 11.56
N GLY A 100 22.42 -4.09 10.57
CA GLY A 100 23.28 -5.28 10.61
C GLY A 100 22.72 -6.46 11.41
N GLY A 101 21.41 -6.48 11.68
CA GLY A 101 20.72 -7.60 12.32
C GLY A 101 19.57 -8.16 11.47
N VAL A 102 18.75 -9.01 12.08
CA VAL A 102 17.53 -9.55 11.45
C VAL A 102 16.31 -8.77 11.91
N ALA A 103 15.42 -8.45 10.97
CA ALA A 103 14.07 -7.98 11.23
C ALA A 103 13.15 -9.21 11.35
N PRO A 104 12.71 -9.62 12.55
CA PRO A 104 11.98 -10.88 12.71
C PRO A 104 10.56 -10.81 12.15
N ALA A 105 10.04 -11.93 11.66
CA ALA A 105 8.62 -12.05 11.33
C ALA A 105 7.73 -11.89 12.57
N GLY A 106 6.46 -11.54 12.36
CA GLY A 106 5.45 -11.35 13.41
C GLY A 106 5.47 -9.96 14.07
N VAL A 107 6.43 -9.10 13.75
CA VAL A 107 6.43 -7.72 14.24
C VAL A 107 5.26 -6.96 13.62
N VAL A 108 4.41 -6.40 14.48
CA VAL A 108 3.27 -5.56 14.10
C VAL A 108 3.65 -4.09 14.23
N CYS A 109 3.35 -3.32 13.20
CA CYS A 109 3.52 -1.86 13.19
C CYS A 109 2.22 -1.18 12.73
N SER A 110 2.09 0.11 13.02
CA SER A 110 1.10 0.97 12.39
C SER A 110 1.62 1.54 11.07
N TRP A 111 0.72 1.88 10.17
CA TRP A 111 1.04 2.60 8.94
C TRP A 111 -0.03 3.62 8.59
N TYR A 112 0.39 4.66 7.88
CA TYR A 112 -0.46 5.74 7.38
C TYR A 112 -0.05 6.09 5.95
N ALA A 113 -1.03 6.18 5.04
CA ALA A 113 -0.83 6.66 3.68
C ALA A 113 -1.84 7.78 3.39
N VAL A 114 -1.35 8.97 3.08
CA VAL A 114 -2.19 10.12 2.72
C VAL A 114 -2.14 10.29 1.21
N LEU A 115 -3.29 10.45 0.58
CA LEU A 115 -3.37 10.71 -0.85
C LEU A 115 -2.60 12.01 -1.18
N ASP A 116 -1.78 11.98 -2.23
CA ASP A 116 -0.88 13.08 -2.55
C ASP A 116 -1.66 14.35 -2.92
N LYS A 117 -2.72 14.20 -3.72
CA LYS A 117 -3.66 15.26 -4.10
C LYS A 117 -4.97 15.13 -3.30
N PRO A 118 -5.70 16.24 -3.08
CA PRO A 118 -7.07 16.17 -2.56
C PRO A 118 -7.95 15.28 -3.46
N ALA A 119 -8.95 14.61 -2.87
CA ALA A 119 -10.01 14.02 -3.69
C ALA A 119 -10.74 15.15 -4.43
N HIS A 120 -10.98 14.95 -5.73
CA HIS A 120 -11.66 15.91 -6.61
C HIS A 120 -13.11 16.15 -6.19
#